data_AF-A0A972ZU33-F1
#
_entry.id   AF-A0A972ZU33-F1
#
_cell.length_a   1.000
_cell.length_b   1.000
_cell.length_c   1.000
_cell.angle_alpha   90.00
_cell.angle_beta   90.00
_cell.angle_gamma   90.00
#
_symmetry.space_group_name_H-M   'P 1'
#
loop_
_entity.id
_entity.type
_entity.pdbx_description
1 polymer ?
#
loop_
_entity_poly.entity_id
_entity_poly.type
_entity_poly.pdbx_seq_one_letter_code
_entity_poly.pdbx_strand_id
1 'polypeptide(L)' 'MNLKEIKELINLMNENGLTELELEREGTRIRIKKSSSGKFEAT' A
#
# COMPACT_ATOMS: atom_id res chain seq x y z
N MET A 1 2.27 -11.32 -4.65
CA MET A 1 1.08 -10.55 -4.21
C MET A 1 -0.02 -10.63 -5.25
N ASN A 2 -1.28 -10.71 -4.82
CA ASN A 2 -2.46 -10.67 -5.71
C ASN A 2 -3.29 -9.39 -5.49
N LEU A 3 -4.30 -9.15 -6.35
CA LEU A 3 -5.15 -7.96 -6.28
C LEU A 3 -5.96 -7.86 -4.97
N LYS A 4 -6.32 -8.99 -4.36
CA LYS A 4 -7.07 -9.01 -3.09
C LYS A 4 -6.19 -8.49 -1.95
N GLU A 5 -4.96 -8.96 -1.85
CA GLU A 5 -3.98 -8.50 -0.85
C GLU A 5 -3.72 -7.00 -0.99
N ILE A 6 -3.57 -6.48 -2.21
CA ILE A 6 -3.38 -5.03 -2.44
C ILE A 6 -4.57 -4.21 -1.93
N LYS A 7 -5.80 -4.67 -2.16
CA LYS A 7 -7.01 -3.99 -1.67
C LYS A 7 -7.09 -3.98 -0.15
N GLU A 8 -6.71 -5.08 0.50
CA GLU A 8 -6.66 -5.16 1.96
C GLU A 8 -5.62 -4.19 2.54
N LEU A 9 -4.44 -4.07 1.91
CA LEU A 9 -3.44 -3.09 2.31
C LEU A 9 -3.93 -1.63 2.15
N ILE A 10 -4.61 -1.32 1.03
CA ILE A 10 -5.19 0.01 0.81
C ILE A 10 -6.28 0.33 1.84
N ASN A 11 -7.13 -0.64 2.18
CA ASN A 11 -8.15 -0.46 3.21
C ASN A 11 -7.51 -0.18 4.57
N LEU A 12 -6.49 -0.94 4.94
CA LEU A 12 -5.73 -0.73 6.17
C LEU A 12 -5.13 0.69 6.22
N MET A 13 -4.57 1.17 5.10
CA MET A 13 -4.06 2.54 5.01
C MET A 13 -5.16 3.59 5.22
N ASN A 14 -6.34 3.38 4.64
CA ASN A 14 -7.45 4.33 4.79
C ASN A 14 -8.02 4.33 6.22
N GLU A 15 -8.21 3.16 6.82
CA GLU A 15 -8.77 3.01 8.18
C GLU A 15 -7.85 3.62 9.24
N ASN A 16 -6.54 3.48 9.06
CA ASN A 16 -5.54 3.96 10.02
C ASN A 16 -4.96 5.34 9.65
N GLY A 17 -5.45 5.97 8.59
CA GLY A 17 -4.95 7.27 8.13
C GLY A 17 -3.49 7.24 7.67
N LEU A 18 -2.99 6.09 7.21
CA LEU A 18 -1.63 5.93 6.73
C LEU A 18 -1.48 6.54 5.33
N THR A 19 -0.39 7.28 5.14
CA THR A 19 0.00 7.86 3.85
C THR A 19 1.04 7.00 3.13
N GLU A 20 1.70 6.08 3.83
CA GLU A 20 2.72 5.20 3.29
C GLU A 20 2.71 3.84 4.00
N LEU A 21 3.00 2.78 3.25
CA LEU A 21 3.22 1.43 3.78
C LEU A 21 4.37 0.79 3.00
N GLU A 22 5.29 0.14 3.70
CA GLU A 22 6.38 -0.64 3.11
C GLU A 22 6.25 -2.10 3.57
N LEU A 23 6.30 -3.02 2.61
CA LEU A 23 6.19 -4.45 2.87
C LEU A 23 7.34 -5.16 2.16
N GLU A 24 8.05 -6.01 2.88
CA GLU A 24 9.11 -6.85 2.34
C GLU A 24 8.71 -8.33 2.48
N ARG A 25 8.66 -9.04 1.36
CA ARG A 25 8.32 -10.46 1.32
C ARG A 25 9.18 -11.17 0.28
N GLU A 26 9.85 -12.23 0.69
CA GLU A 26 10.66 -13.09 -0.21
C GLU A 26 11.69 -12.29 -1.04
N GLY A 27 12.32 -11.28 -0.42
CA GLY A 27 13.28 -10.39 -1.09
C GLY A 27 12.66 -9.35 -2.02
N THR A 28 11.33 -9.34 -2.18
CA THR A 28 10.59 -8.29 -2.90
C THR A 28 10.12 -7.23 -1.90
N ARG A 29 10.55 -5.99 -2.11
CA ARG A 29 10.07 -4.83 -1.35
C ARG A 29 9.05 -4.07 -2.19
N ILE A 30 7.88 -3.81 -1.61
CA ILE A 30 6.83 -2.99 -2.22
C ILE A 30 6.54 -1.85 -1.27
N ARG A 31 6.58 -0.64 -1.81
CA ARG A 31 6.19 0.58 -1.10
C ARG A 31 4.96 1.16 -1.75
N ILE A 32 3.90 1.34 -0.97
CA ILE A 32 2.65 1.96 -1.39
C ILE A 32 2.56 3.34 -0.75
N LYS A 33 2.41 4.39 -1.57
CA LYS A 33 2.19 5.76 -1.12
C LYS A 33 0.83 6.27 -1.56
N LYS A 34 0.13 6.93 -0.64
CA LYS A 34 -1.09 7.69 -0.91
C LYS A 34 -0.71 9.15 -1.16
N SER A 35 -0.87 9.58 -2.39
CA SER A 35 -0.68 10.98 -2.77
C SER A 35 -1.77 11.87 -2.16
N SER A 36 -1.50 13.18 -2.07
CA SER A 36 -2.50 14.18 -1.67
C SER A 36 -3.73 14.22 -2.59
N SER A 37 -3.61 13.70 -3.82
CA SER A 37 -4.72 13.55 -4.76
C SER A 37 -5.59 12.32 -4.53
N GLY A 38 -5.29 11.50 -3.51
CA GLY A 38 -5.99 10.26 -3.20
C GLY A 38 -5.62 9.07 -4.11
N LYS A 39 -4.69 9.26 -5.04
CA LYS A 39 -4.13 8.17 -5.86
C LYS A 39 -3.06 7.41 -5.08
N PHE A 40 -3.03 6.09 -5.28
CA PHE A 40 -2.00 5.21 -4.73
C PHE A 40 -0.95 4.92 -5.80
N GLU A 41 0.32 5.02 -5.42
CA GLU A 41 1.47 4.69 -6.25
C GLU A 41 2.26 3.58 -5.56
N ALA A 42 2.66 2.56 -6.33
CA ALA A 42 3.47 1.45 -5.85
C ALA A 42 4.82 1.45 -6.55
N THR A 43 5.89 1.25 -5.79
CA THR A 43 7.29 1.14 -6.26
C THR A 43 7.96 -0.08 -5.65
#